data_AF-A0A0U0ZRK9-F1
#
_entry.id   AF-A0A0U0ZRK9-F1
#
_cell.length_a   1.000
_cell.length_b   1.000
_cell.length_c   1.000
_cell.angle_alpha   90.00
_cell.angle_beta   90.00
_cell.angle_gamma   90.00
#
_symmetry.space_group_name_H-M   'P 1'
#
loop_
_entity.id
_entity.type
_entity.pdbx_description
1 polymer ?
#
loop_
_entity_poly.entity_id
_entity_poly.type
_entity_poly.pdbx_seq_one_letter_code
_entity_poly.pdbx_strand_id
1 'polypeptide(L)'
;MSIYSPSGNASMTTVQRNADRLEIPLPEPLVEAVASAHALVEKAGLGSQTADTLKHSVLGCMKKGRDYHTDPVVAGHLLDYVLMEVNLGHTAREDAAYTISEALNTHADTILADWSKSLEPDADALVSAAELIPTDDLNDGPTITKAGPQAVIAWSEALVARDRFRYAIEGFGALQSAVGVDGDRAHTLLADGAAAARIVTTRAKSRSDLRDAWHVARCGFRPVLPTISGYLERLGQAAAEQSRYDPQGE
;
A
#
# COMPACT_ATOMS: atom_id res chain seq x y z
N MET A 1 23.70 -2.00 1.29
CA MET A 1 23.14 -3.26 1.79
C MET A 1 21.73 -2.94 2.24
N SER A 2 20.74 -3.10 1.36
CA SER A 2 19.37 -2.66 1.59
C SER A 2 18.66 -3.66 2.50
N ILE A 3 18.19 -3.18 3.66
CA ILE A 3 17.43 -3.96 4.63
C ILE A 3 15.99 -3.99 4.11
N TYR A 4 15.73 -4.80 3.08
CA TYR A 4 14.37 -5.03 2.58
C TYR A 4 13.64 -5.92 3.59
N SER A 5 12.71 -5.33 4.33
CA SER A 5 11.75 -6.08 5.14
C SER A 5 10.73 -6.74 4.19
N PRO A 6 10.41 -8.04 4.33
CA PRO A 6 9.52 -8.76 3.42
C PRO A 6 8.04 -8.36 3.64
N SER A 7 7.71 -7.10 3.35
CA SER A 7 6.37 -6.51 3.50
C SER A 7 5.55 -6.56 2.20
N GLY A 8 6.09 -7.11 1.11
CA GLY A 8 5.47 -7.12 -0.22
C GLY A 8 4.05 -7.67 -0.21
N ASN A 9 3.81 -8.82 0.44
CA ASN A 9 2.48 -9.45 0.51
C ASN A 9 1.45 -8.60 1.28
N ALA A 10 1.83 -8.01 2.42
CA ALA A 10 0.94 -7.18 3.22
C ALA A 10 0.62 -5.85 2.52
N SER A 11 1.63 -5.27 1.87
CA SER A 11 1.51 -4.05 1.07
C SER A 11 0.60 -4.30 -0.14
N MET A 12 0.83 -5.38 -0.89
CA MET A 12 -0.01 -5.77 -2.03
C MET A 12 -1.47 -6.00 -1.62
N THR A 13 -1.71 -6.69 -0.50
CA THR A 13 -3.07 -6.90 0.02
C THR A 13 -3.79 -5.57 0.30
N THR A 14 -3.07 -4.61 0.87
CA THR A 14 -3.62 -3.27 1.16
C THR A 14 -3.86 -2.48 -0.13
N VAL A 15 -2.94 -2.55 -1.10
CA VAL A 15 -3.08 -1.90 -2.41
C VAL A 15 -4.27 -2.47 -3.18
N GLN A 16 -4.39 -3.80 -3.27
CA GLN A 16 -5.53 -4.46 -3.92
C GLN A 16 -6.86 -4.07 -3.29
N ARG A 17 -6.97 -4.16 -1.96
CA ARG A 17 -8.20 -3.80 -1.24
C ARG A 17 -8.63 -2.36 -1.52
N ASN A 18 -7.68 -1.43 -1.57
CA ASN A 18 -7.99 -0.02 -1.81
C ASN A 18 -8.26 0.27 -3.29
N ALA A 19 -7.60 -0.42 -4.23
CA ALA A 19 -7.95 -0.42 -5.64
C ALA A 19 -9.41 -0.86 -5.86
N ASP A 20 -9.82 -1.97 -5.23
CA ASP A 20 -11.19 -2.49 -5.33
C ASP A 20 -12.22 -1.49 -4.76
N ARG A 21 -11.91 -0.84 -3.63
CA ARG A 21 -12.78 0.18 -3.01
C ARG A 21 -12.88 1.48 -3.81
N LEU A 22 -11.82 1.83 -4.53
CA LEU A 22 -11.80 2.98 -5.43
C LEU A 22 -12.42 2.65 -6.79
N GLU A 23 -12.63 1.37 -7.07
CA GLU A 23 -13.08 0.80 -8.35
C GLU A 23 -12.10 1.09 -9.50
N ILE A 24 -10.80 1.08 -9.18
CA ILE A 24 -9.72 1.36 -10.14
C ILE A 24 -8.89 0.08 -10.33
N PRO A 25 -8.84 -0.49 -11.54
CA PRO A 25 -8.06 -1.70 -11.77
C PRO A 25 -6.57 -1.44 -11.57
N LEU A 26 -5.86 -2.42 -11.01
CA LEU A 26 -4.41 -2.40 -10.95
C LEU A 26 -3.80 -2.69 -12.34
N PRO A 27 -2.57 -2.19 -12.61
CA PRO A 27 -1.88 -2.49 -13.86
C PRO A 27 -1.73 -4.00 -14.10
N GLU A 28 -2.08 -4.46 -15.30
CA GLU A 28 -1.99 -5.87 -15.69
C GLU A 28 -0.59 -6.48 -15.43
N PRO A 29 0.53 -5.80 -15.74
CA PRO A 29 1.86 -6.34 -15.43
C PRO A 29 2.11 -6.59 -13.93
N LEU A 30 1.52 -5.78 -13.05
CA LEU A 30 1.59 -6.00 -11.60
C LEU A 30 0.79 -7.26 -11.21
N VAL A 31 -0.41 -7.42 -11.77
CA VAL A 31 -1.28 -8.58 -11.51
C VAL A 31 -0.58 -9.87 -11.95
N GLU A 32 0.06 -9.87 -13.13
CA GLU A 32 0.84 -11.00 -13.64
C GLU A 32 2.05 -11.34 -12.74
N ALA A 33 2.78 -10.32 -12.27
CA ALA A 33 3.92 -10.52 -11.37
C ALA A 33 3.49 -11.17 -10.05
N VAL A 34 2.38 -10.73 -9.47
CA VAL A 34 1.81 -11.30 -8.24
C VAL A 34 1.34 -12.75 -8.46
N ALA A 35 0.67 -13.02 -9.59
CA ALA A 35 0.24 -14.37 -9.93
C ALA A 35 1.43 -15.32 -10.12
N SER A 36 2.49 -14.86 -10.78
CA SER A 36 3.74 -15.62 -10.96
C SER A 36 4.42 -15.92 -9.61
N ALA A 37 4.51 -14.93 -8.72
CA ALA A 37 5.06 -15.09 -7.38
C ALA A 37 4.28 -16.09 -6.53
N HIS A 38 2.94 -16.07 -6.58
CA HIS A 38 2.11 -17.08 -5.90
C HIS A 38 2.30 -18.47 -6.50
N ALA A 39 2.38 -18.60 -7.82
CA ALA A 39 2.62 -19.87 -8.49
C ALA A 39 3.99 -20.46 -8.13
N LEU A 40 5.01 -19.63 -7.90
CA LEU A 40 6.31 -20.07 -7.38
C LEU A 40 6.17 -20.69 -5.99
N VAL A 41 5.49 -20.01 -5.06
CA VAL A 41 5.27 -20.51 -3.69
C VAL A 41 4.49 -21.81 -3.70
N GLU A 42 3.46 -21.91 -4.54
CA GLU A 42 2.67 -23.14 -4.69
C GLU A 42 3.53 -24.29 -5.19
N LYS A 43 4.33 -24.08 -6.24
CA LYS A 43 5.25 -25.09 -6.78
C LYS A 43 6.35 -25.49 -5.80
N ALA A 44 6.85 -24.55 -4.99
CA ALA A 44 7.84 -24.80 -3.95
C ALA A 44 7.24 -25.43 -2.68
N GLY A 45 5.91 -25.43 -2.56
CA GLY A 45 5.15 -26.14 -1.52
C GLY A 45 5.24 -27.64 -1.70
N LEU A 46 6.42 -28.22 -1.50
CA LEU A 46 6.64 -29.65 -1.41
C LEU A 46 5.70 -30.21 -0.34
N GLY A 47 4.89 -31.21 -0.70
CA GLY A 47 3.78 -31.69 0.13
C GLY A 47 4.21 -32.07 1.55
N SER A 48 3.32 -31.86 2.54
CA SER A 48 3.55 -32.07 3.98
C SER A 48 3.82 -33.52 4.44
N GLN A 49 4.10 -34.43 3.50
CA GLN A 49 4.26 -35.87 3.74
C GLN A 49 5.61 -36.44 3.24
N THR A 50 6.63 -35.61 2.95
CA THR A 50 7.88 -36.08 2.31
C THR A 50 8.65 -37.12 3.14
N ALA A 51 8.81 -36.91 4.45
CA ALA A 51 9.60 -37.80 5.30
C ALA A 51 8.99 -39.20 5.44
N ASP A 52 7.68 -39.28 5.67
CA ASP A 52 6.99 -40.56 5.81
C ASP A 52 6.83 -41.24 4.44
N THR A 53 6.61 -40.48 3.37
CA THR A 53 6.58 -41.01 2.01
C THR A 53 7.92 -41.65 1.62
N LEU A 54 9.04 -40.99 1.95
CA LEU A 54 10.39 -41.52 1.76
C LEU A 54 10.61 -42.81 2.55
N LYS A 55 10.26 -42.83 3.84
CA LYS A 55 10.38 -44.04 4.69
C LYS A 55 9.57 -45.21 4.11
N HIS A 56 8.32 -44.95 3.69
CA HIS A 56 7.46 -45.99 3.11
C HIS A 56 7.99 -46.50 1.76
N SER A 57 8.57 -45.65 0.90
CA SER A 57 9.17 -46.11 -0.35
C SER A 57 10.41 -46.97 -0.14
N VAL A 58 11.27 -46.63 0.84
CA VAL A 58 12.45 -47.43 1.20
C VAL A 58 12.02 -48.79 1.75
N LEU A 59 11.10 -48.83 2.72
CA LEU A 59 10.56 -50.08 3.27
C LEU A 59 9.85 -50.92 2.20
N GLY A 60 9.18 -50.27 1.25
CA GLY A 60 8.53 -50.93 0.11
C GLY A 60 9.53 -51.65 -0.81
N CYS A 61 10.71 -51.06 -1.05
CA CYS A 61 11.79 -51.70 -1.81
C CYS A 61 12.39 -52.88 -1.05
N MET A 62 12.67 -52.71 0.25
CA MET A 62 13.19 -53.77 1.13
C MET A 62 12.25 -54.98 1.16
N LYS A 63 10.94 -54.76 1.33
CA LYS A 63 9.92 -55.85 1.34
C LYS A 63 9.85 -56.62 0.03
N LYS A 64 10.20 -55.98 -1.10
CA LYS A 64 10.17 -56.57 -2.45
C LYS A 64 11.53 -57.10 -2.90
N GLY A 65 12.56 -57.03 -2.05
CA GLY A 65 13.93 -57.44 -2.40
C GLY A 65 14.56 -56.58 -3.50
N ARG A 66 14.11 -55.34 -3.69
CA ARG A 66 14.69 -54.39 -4.65
C ARG A 66 15.73 -53.53 -3.96
N ASP A 67 16.79 -53.18 -4.69
CA ASP A 67 17.77 -52.20 -4.23
C ASP A 67 17.14 -50.80 -4.24
N TYR A 68 17.00 -50.20 -3.06
CA TYR A 68 16.44 -48.87 -2.90
C TYR A 68 17.45 -47.77 -3.25
N HIS A 69 18.75 -48.06 -3.31
CA HIS A 69 19.78 -47.07 -3.66
C HIS A 69 19.70 -46.63 -5.12
N THR A 70 19.17 -47.48 -5.99
CA THR A 70 19.02 -47.20 -7.42
C THR A 70 17.55 -47.04 -7.84
N ASP A 71 16.60 -47.09 -6.90
CA ASP A 71 15.17 -46.99 -7.21
C ASP A 71 14.80 -45.51 -7.49
N PRO A 72 14.30 -45.16 -8.70
CA PRO A 72 14.03 -43.78 -9.09
C PRO A 72 12.90 -43.13 -8.26
N VAL A 73 11.97 -43.93 -7.71
CA VAL A 73 10.91 -43.41 -6.85
C VAL A 73 11.49 -43.01 -5.49
N VAL A 74 12.39 -43.82 -4.93
CA VAL A 74 13.11 -43.48 -3.70
C VAL A 74 14.00 -42.25 -3.89
N ALA A 75 14.68 -42.15 -5.04
CA ALA A 75 15.48 -40.97 -5.38
C ALA A 75 14.64 -39.69 -5.48
N GLY A 76 13.46 -39.74 -6.10
CA GLY A 76 12.51 -38.62 -6.15
C GLY A 76 12.06 -38.18 -4.76
N HIS A 77 11.61 -39.12 -3.92
CA HIS A 77 11.20 -38.80 -2.54
C HIS A 77 12.36 -38.29 -1.67
N LEU A 78 13.59 -38.77 -1.90
CA LEU A 78 14.78 -38.27 -1.21
C LEU A 78 15.07 -36.82 -1.59
N LEU A 79 14.95 -36.48 -2.88
CA LEU A 79 15.08 -35.10 -3.35
C LEU A 79 14.04 -34.19 -2.71
N ASP A 80 12.76 -34.60 -2.69
CA ASP A 80 11.69 -33.83 -2.05
C ASP A 80 11.93 -33.63 -0.56
N TYR A 81 12.41 -34.66 0.14
CA TYR A 81 12.79 -34.57 1.55
C TYR A 81 13.96 -33.60 1.76
N VAL A 82 15.03 -33.69 0.97
CA VAL A 82 16.18 -32.79 1.08
C VAL A 82 15.77 -31.34 0.80
N LEU A 83 14.97 -31.10 -0.25
CA LEU A 83 14.49 -29.76 -0.58
C LEU A 83 13.60 -29.16 0.52
N MET A 84 12.83 -30.00 1.23
CA MET A 84 12.11 -29.60 2.44
C MET A 84 13.07 -29.26 3.60
N GLU A 85 14.08 -30.09 3.87
CA GLU A 85 15.06 -29.86 4.95
C GLU A 85 15.91 -28.60 4.74
N VAL A 86 16.23 -28.25 3.48
CA VAL A 86 16.88 -26.97 3.16
C VAL A 86 15.90 -25.79 3.09
N ASN A 87 14.65 -26.01 3.52
CA ASN A 87 13.61 -24.99 3.68
C ASN A 87 13.27 -24.24 2.37
N LEU A 88 13.27 -24.94 1.22
CA LEU A 88 12.96 -24.37 -0.08
C LEU A 88 11.65 -23.55 -0.08
N GLY A 89 10.63 -24.04 0.63
CA GLY A 89 9.35 -23.35 0.74
C GLY A 89 9.43 -22.01 1.49
N HIS A 90 10.38 -21.82 2.40
CA HIS A 90 10.63 -20.51 3.00
C HIS A 90 11.34 -19.58 2.02
N THR A 91 12.41 -20.05 1.38
CA THR A 91 13.15 -19.28 0.36
C THR A 91 12.23 -18.84 -0.77
N ALA A 92 11.32 -19.69 -1.24
CA ALA A 92 10.35 -19.33 -2.26
C ALA A 92 9.35 -18.25 -1.80
N ARG A 93 8.98 -18.22 -0.51
CA ARG A 93 8.13 -17.15 0.05
C ARG A 93 8.88 -15.83 0.13
N GLU A 94 10.17 -15.86 0.45
CA GLU A 94 11.02 -14.66 0.47
C GLU A 94 11.20 -14.10 -0.95
N ASP A 95 11.50 -14.97 -1.92
CA ASP A 95 11.66 -14.60 -3.33
C ASP A 95 10.35 -14.05 -3.93
N ALA A 96 9.22 -14.68 -3.61
CA ALA A 96 7.90 -14.18 -3.98
C ALA A 96 7.60 -12.80 -3.37
N ALA A 97 7.90 -12.60 -2.07
CA ALA A 97 7.72 -11.32 -1.42
C ALA A 97 8.60 -10.23 -2.03
N TYR A 98 9.84 -10.57 -2.42
CA TYR A 98 10.75 -9.67 -3.13
C TYR A 98 10.19 -9.28 -4.51
N THR A 99 9.78 -10.28 -5.31
CA THR A 99 9.18 -10.08 -6.64
C THR A 99 7.97 -9.15 -6.57
N ILE A 100 7.09 -9.37 -5.60
CA ILE A 100 5.91 -8.52 -5.39
C ILE A 100 6.32 -7.09 -5.00
N SER A 101 7.32 -6.93 -4.14
CA SER A 101 7.80 -5.61 -3.73
C SER A 101 8.42 -4.83 -4.90
N GLU A 102 9.18 -5.50 -5.75
CA GLU A 102 9.78 -4.91 -6.95
C GLU A 102 8.71 -4.50 -7.97
N ALA A 103 7.70 -5.34 -8.20
CA ALA A 103 6.58 -5.02 -9.06
C ALA A 103 5.77 -3.82 -8.53
N LEU A 104 5.50 -3.78 -7.22
CA LEU A 104 4.84 -2.64 -6.57
C LEU A 104 5.65 -1.35 -6.75
N ASN A 105 6.96 -1.40 -6.53
CA ASN A 105 7.84 -0.25 -6.74
C ASN A 105 7.77 0.25 -8.20
N THR A 106 7.91 -0.67 -9.16
CA THR A 106 7.87 -0.36 -10.60
C THR A 106 6.58 0.33 -11.03
N HIS A 107 5.45 -0.04 -10.42
CA HIS A 107 4.13 0.46 -10.81
C HIS A 107 3.51 1.47 -9.83
N ALA A 108 4.19 1.82 -8.73
CA ALA A 108 3.63 2.67 -7.68
C ALA A 108 3.14 4.02 -8.21
N ASP A 109 3.96 4.70 -9.01
CA ASP A 109 3.61 6.01 -9.56
C ASP A 109 2.46 5.93 -10.57
N THR A 110 2.38 4.87 -11.37
CA THR A 110 1.26 4.64 -12.30
C THR A 110 -0.04 4.47 -11.54
N ILE A 111 -0.05 3.60 -10.51
CA ILE A 111 -1.23 3.37 -9.66
C ILE A 111 -1.70 4.67 -9.01
N LEU A 112 -0.76 5.42 -8.41
CA LEU A 112 -1.09 6.66 -7.71
C LEU A 112 -1.52 7.78 -8.66
N ALA A 113 -0.99 7.83 -9.88
CA ALA A 113 -1.45 8.78 -10.90
C ALA A 113 -2.90 8.51 -11.30
N ASP A 114 -3.27 7.25 -11.52
CA ASP A 114 -4.65 6.86 -11.86
C ASP A 114 -5.61 7.14 -10.69
N TRP A 115 -5.20 6.83 -9.46
CA TRP A 115 -5.98 7.14 -8.26
C TRP A 115 -6.15 8.64 -8.07
N SER A 116 -5.07 9.42 -8.20
CA SER A 116 -5.11 10.88 -8.10
C SER A 116 -6.10 11.47 -9.10
N LYS A 117 -6.05 11.02 -10.37
CA LYS A 117 -6.96 11.48 -11.42
C LYS A 117 -8.42 11.14 -11.10
N SER A 118 -8.69 9.93 -10.62
CA SER A 118 -10.04 9.51 -10.23
C SER A 118 -10.60 10.32 -9.05
N LEU A 119 -9.75 10.82 -8.16
CA LEU A 119 -10.13 11.61 -6.99
C LEU A 119 -10.27 13.12 -7.28
N GLU A 120 -10.01 13.59 -8.50
CA GLU A 120 -10.14 15.02 -8.83
C GLU A 120 -11.56 15.56 -8.54
N PRO A 121 -12.66 14.88 -8.94
CA PRO A 121 -14.00 15.34 -8.61
C PRO A 121 -14.27 15.33 -7.09
N ASP A 122 -13.73 14.34 -6.37
CA ASP A 122 -13.85 14.24 -4.92
C ASP A 122 -13.14 15.41 -4.21
N ALA A 123 -11.98 15.83 -4.72
CA ALA A 123 -11.25 16.98 -4.21
C ALA A 123 -12.03 18.28 -4.41
N ASP A 124 -12.64 18.46 -5.58
CA ASP A 124 -13.45 19.64 -5.90
C ASP A 124 -14.73 19.69 -5.05
N ALA A 125 -15.35 18.53 -4.80
CA ALA A 125 -16.50 18.41 -3.90
C ALA A 125 -16.13 18.79 -2.46
N LEU A 126 -14.96 18.35 -1.95
CA LEU A 126 -14.49 18.72 -0.62
C LEU A 126 -14.24 20.21 -0.48
N VAL A 127 -13.62 20.85 -1.47
CA VAL A 127 -13.38 22.30 -1.47
C VAL A 127 -14.71 23.07 -1.50
N SER A 128 -15.63 22.67 -2.39
CA SER A 128 -16.96 23.30 -2.49
C SER A 128 -17.77 23.13 -1.20
N ALA A 129 -17.73 21.94 -0.59
CA ALA A 129 -18.39 21.67 0.68
C ALA A 129 -17.78 22.47 1.85
N ALA A 130 -16.47 22.72 1.83
CA ALA A 130 -15.80 23.53 2.85
C ALA A 130 -16.30 24.98 2.87
N GLU A 131 -16.82 25.51 1.76
CA GLU A 131 -17.43 26.85 1.70
C GLU A 131 -18.85 26.88 2.28
N LEU A 132 -19.60 25.78 2.16
CA LEU A 132 -21.02 25.70 2.52
C LEU A 132 -21.27 25.18 3.94
N ILE A 133 -20.39 24.31 4.45
CA ILE A 133 -20.56 23.63 5.74
C ILE A 133 -19.93 24.48 6.85
N PRO A 134 -20.71 24.93 7.86
CA PRO A 134 -20.23 25.87 8.88
C PRO A 134 -19.52 25.19 10.07
N THR A 135 -19.13 23.91 9.94
CA THR A 135 -18.49 23.12 11.00
C THR A 135 -17.30 22.35 10.44
N ASP A 136 -16.29 22.10 11.29
CA ASP A 136 -15.16 21.24 10.93
C ASP A 136 -15.49 19.75 11.16
N ASP A 137 -16.56 19.43 11.89
CA ASP A 137 -16.97 18.04 12.15
C ASP A 137 -18.08 17.60 11.19
N LEU A 138 -17.72 16.76 10.21
CA LEU A 138 -18.69 16.13 9.30
C LEU A 138 -19.66 15.17 10.01
N ASN A 139 -19.51 14.90 11.31
CA ASN A 139 -20.50 14.14 12.07
C ASN A 139 -21.55 15.04 12.74
N ASP A 140 -21.39 16.36 12.72
CA ASP A 140 -22.35 17.31 13.28
C ASP A 140 -23.52 17.59 12.32
N GLY A 141 -24.28 16.53 12.04
CA GLY A 141 -25.48 16.56 11.22
C GLY A 141 -26.50 17.64 11.63
N PRO A 142 -26.77 17.89 12.93
CA PRO A 142 -27.66 18.97 13.35
C PRO A 142 -27.23 20.35 12.87
N THR A 143 -25.95 20.71 12.99
CA THR A 143 -25.43 22.00 12.52
C THR A 143 -25.50 22.12 11.00
N ILE A 144 -25.14 21.04 10.29
CA ILE A 144 -25.17 20.99 8.82
C ILE A 144 -26.60 21.11 8.30
N THR A 145 -27.56 20.39 8.90
CA THR A 145 -28.98 20.44 8.52
C THR A 145 -29.56 21.85 8.69
N LYS A 146 -29.15 22.57 9.75
CA LYS A 146 -29.57 23.97 9.96
C LYS A 146 -29.01 24.94 8.91
N ALA A 147 -27.87 24.65 8.30
CA ALA A 147 -27.28 25.46 7.24
C ALA A 147 -28.05 25.39 5.91
N GLY A 148 -29.00 24.45 5.80
CA GLY A 148 -29.95 24.38 4.70
C GLY A 148 -29.65 23.25 3.70
N PRO A 149 -30.54 23.07 2.70
CA PRO A 149 -30.52 21.91 1.82
C PRO A 149 -29.25 21.80 0.96
N GLN A 150 -28.66 22.92 0.53
CA GLN A 150 -27.41 22.90 -0.23
C GLN A 150 -26.24 22.36 0.61
N ALA A 151 -26.16 22.72 1.89
CA ALA A 151 -25.14 22.19 2.81
C ALA A 151 -25.32 20.69 3.06
N VAL A 152 -26.56 20.19 3.09
CA VAL A 152 -26.85 18.76 3.24
C VAL A 152 -26.41 17.94 2.00
N ILE A 153 -26.63 18.47 0.79
CA ILE A 153 -26.16 17.83 -0.44
C ILE A 153 -24.62 17.78 -0.44
N ALA A 154 -23.98 18.92 -0.23
CA ALA A 154 -22.52 19.03 -0.16
C ALA A 154 -21.92 18.15 0.95
N TRP A 155 -22.63 17.97 2.06
CA TRP A 155 -22.22 17.08 3.14
C TRP A 155 -22.17 15.62 2.72
N SER A 156 -23.19 15.14 1.99
CA SER A 156 -23.22 13.76 1.50
C SER A 156 -22.06 13.47 0.53
N GLU A 157 -21.77 14.41 -0.37
CA GLU A 157 -20.66 14.32 -1.32
C GLU A 157 -19.32 14.38 -0.60
N ALA A 158 -19.16 15.27 0.39
CA ALA A 158 -17.94 15.37 1.19
C ALA A 158 -17.65 14.10 2.01
N LEU A 159 -18.69 13.42 2.54
CA LEU A 159 -18.50 12.14 3.25
C LEU A 159 -17.97 11.06 2.31
N VAL A 160 -18.54 10.94 1.11
CA VAL A 160 -18.08 9.98 0.10
C VAL A 160 -16.65 10.30 -0.34
N ALA A 161 -16.36 11.57 -0.66
CA ALA A 161 -15.05 12.03 -1.07
C ALA A 161 -13.99 11.77 0.02
N ARG A 162 -14.29 12.09 1.28
CA ARG A 162 -13.39 11.83 2.42
C ARG A 162 -13.06 10.35 2.57
N ASP A 163 -14.05 9.47 2.42
CA ASP A 163 -13.84 8.02 2.50
C ASP A 163 -13.00 7.49 1.33
N ARG A 164 -13.23 7.98 0.11
CA ARG A 164 -12.41 7.64 -1.06
C ARG A 164 -10.95 8.07 -0.87
N PHE A 165 -10.72 9.30 -0.40
CA PHE A 165 -9.38 9.76 -0.04
C PHE A 165 -8.74 8.91 1.07
N ARG A 166 -9.49 8.50 2.09
CA ARG A 166 -8.97 7.60 3.14
C ARG A 166 -8.43 6.29 2.54
N TYR A 167 -9.15 5.66 1.62
CA TYR A 167 -8.69 4.44 0.95
C TYR A 167 -7.42 4.67 0.14
N ALA A 168 -7.36 5.78 -0.61
CA ALA A 168 -6.20 6.13 -1.40
C ALA A 168 -4.96 6.40 -0.53
N ILE A 169 -5.11 7.06 0.62
CA ILE A 169 -4.01 7.34 1.56
C ILE A 169 -3.52 6.06 2.25
N GLU A 170 -4.41 5.14 2.60
CA GLU A 170 -4.03 3.83 3.10
C GLU A 170 -3.18 3.06 2.06
N GLY A 171 -3.61 3.05 0.80
CA GLY A 171 -2.85 2.40 -0.28
C GLY A 171 -1.54 3.12 -0.60
N PHE A 172 -1.52 4.46 -0.57
CA PHE A 172 -0.30 5.25 -0.68
C PHE A 172 0.71 4.88 0.41
N GLY A 173 0.27 4.75 1.67
CA GLY A 173 1.14 4.33 2.77
C GLY A 173 1.71 2.92 2.60
N ALA A 174 0.93 2.00 2.01
CA ALA A 174 1.41 0.67 1.65
C ALA A 174 2.46 0.72 0.53
N LEU A 175 2.25 1.54 -0.49
CA LEU A 175 3.24 1.76 -1.56
C LEU A 175 4.52 2.41 -1.01
N GLN A 176 4.41 3.45 -0.18
CA GLN A 176 5.56 4.06 0.52
C GLN A 176 6.38 3.03 1.30
N SER A 177 5.69 2.12 2.01
CA SER A 177 6.35 1.05 2.76
C SER A 177 7.06 0.05 1.85
N ALA A 178 6.51 -0.24 0.66
CA ALA A 178 7.11 -1.14 -0.33
C ALA A 178 8.36 -0.54 -1.00
N VAL A 179 8.39 0.79 -1.22
CA VAL A 179 9.59 1.51 -1.72
C VAL A 179 10.59 1.89 -0.62
N GLY A 180 10.25 1.67 0.66
CA GLY A 180 11.13 2.05 1.78
C GLY A 180 11.23 3.56 1.99
N VAL A 181 10.18 4.30 1.67
CA VAL A 181 10.11 5.75 1.87
C VAL A 181 9.37 6.04 3.18
N ASP A 182 10.08 6.62 4.15
CA ASP A 182 9.45 7.24 5.31
C ASP A 182 8.94 8.63 4.95
N GLY A 183 7.73 8.96 5.43
CA GLY A 183 7.03 10.17 5.02
C GLY A 183 6.60 11.07 6.17
N ASP A 184 6.63 12.38 5.93
CA ASP A 184 5.87 13.37 6.67
C ASP A 184 4.39 13.37 6.24
N ARG A 185 3.51 13.23 7.24
CA ARG A 185 2.05 13.22 7.06
C ARG A 185 1.51 14.56 6.58
N ALA A 186 2.14 15.67 6.96
CA ALA A 186 1.66 17.01 6.61
C ALA A 186 1.70 17.25 5.09
N HIS A 187 2.60 16.59 4.37
CA HIS A 187 2.77 16.75 2.93
C HIS A 187 2.04 15.69 2.09
N THR A 188 1.33 14.75 2.72
CA THR A 188 0.68 13.63 2.00
C THR A 188 -0.42 14.09 1.05
N LEU A 189 -1.16 15.15 1.38
CA LEU A 189 -2.30 15.62 0.57
C LEU A 189 -2.12 17.04 0.03
N LEU A 190 -0.98 17.67 0.29
CA LEU A 190 -0.71 19.05 -0.13
C LEU A 190 0.19 19.05 -1.35
N ALA A 191 -0.24 19.74 -2.41
CA ALA A 191 0.62 20.05 -3.56
C ALA A 191 1.46 21.31 -3.32
N ASP A 192 1.05 22.17 -2.40
CA ASP A 192 1.70 23.44 -2.07
C ASP A 192 2.91 23.27 -1.14
N GLY A 193 3.78 24.27 -1.12
CA GLY A 193 5.04 24.29 -0.34
C GLY A 193 4.85 24.38 1.18
N ALA A 194 5.96 24.54 1.90
CA ALA A 194 6.03 24.41 3.37
C ALA A 194 5.13 25.41 4.13
N ALA A 195 4.70 26.50 3.51
CA ALA A 195 3.74 27.43 4.10
C ALA A 195 2.35 26.80 4.28
N ALA A 196 1.84 26.08 3.28
CA ALA A 196 0.56 25.38 3.36
C ALA A 196 0.61 24.26 4.39
N ALA A 197 1.70 23.46 4.37
CA ALA A 197 1.92 22.41 5.35
C ALA A 197 1.93 22.93 6.79
N ARG A 198 2.53 24.11 7.04
CA ARG A 198 2.51 24.78 8.35
C ARG A 198 1.09 25.17 8.76
N ILE A 199 0.28 25.72 7.86
CA ILE A 199 -1.11 26.11 8.16
C ILE A 199 -1.94 24.88 8.53
N VAL A 200 -1.91 23.83 7.70
CA VAL A 200 -2.64 22.58 7.94
C VAL A 200 -2.21 21.94 9.25
N THR A 201 -0.91 21.92 9.53
CA THR A 201 -0.36 21.34 10.77
C THR A 201 -0.76 22.14 12.00
N THR A 202 -0.71 23.47 11.94
CA THR A 202 -1.07 24.33 13.07
C THR A 202 -2.55 24.22 13.44
N ARG A 203 -3.42 23.97 12.46
CA ARG A 203 -4.86 23.81 12.66
C ARG A 203 -5.28 22.39 13.04
N ALA A 204 -4.40 21.41 12.90
CA ALA A 204 -4.70 20.02 13.25
C ALA A 204 -4.87 19.86 14.77
N LYS A 205 -5.94 19.18 15.18
CA LYS A 205 -6.19 18.80 16.58
C LYS A 205 -5.56 17.45 16.91
N SER A 206 -5.29 16.63 15.90
CA SER A 206 -4.71 15.30 16.03
C SER A 206 -3.77 14.95 14.87
N ARG A 207 -2.93 13.92 15.05
CA ARG A 207 -2.07 13.40 13.97
C ARG A 207 -2.86 12.72 12.84
N SER A 208 -4.11 12.32 13.08
CA SER A 208 -4.98 11.77 12.04
C SER A 208 -5.53 12.85 11.11
N ASP A 209 -5.71 14.08 11.59
CA ASP A 209 -6.22 15.20 10.79
C ASP A 209 -5.27 15.52 9.63
N LEU A 210 -3.96 15.30 9.81
CA LEU A 210 -2.95 15.49 8.77
C LEU A 210 -3.11 14.53 7.58
N ARG A 211 -3.88 13.44 7.75
CA ARG A 211 -4.23 12.48 6.69
C ARG A 211 -5.70 12.59 6.29
N ASP A 212 -6.40 13.62 6.75
CA ASP A 212 -7.81 13.81 6.46
C ASP A 212 -7.98 14.85 5.34
N ALA A 213 -8.51 14.42 4.20
CA ALA A 213 -8.74 15.31 3.06
C ALA A 213 -9.75 16.41 3.38
N TRP A 214 -10.70 16.16 4.29
CA TRP A 214 -11.61 17.20 4.76
C TRP A 214 -10.89 18.29 5.55
N HIS A 215 -9.95 17.92 6.42
CA HIS A 215 -9.15 18.89 7.17
C HIS A 215 -8.32 19.78 6.24
N VAL A 216 -7.74 19.20 5.19
CA VAL A 216 -7.00 19.93 4.16
C VAL A 216 -7.90 20.93 3.44
N ALA A 217 -9.09 20.50 3.00
CA ALA A 217 -10.08 21.36 2.36
C ALA A 217 -10.53 22.52 3.27
N ARG A 218 -10.79 22.24 4.55
CA ARG A 218 -11.14 23.24 5.57
C ARG A 218 -10.03 24.23 5.90
N CYS A 219 -8.78 23.86 5.64
CA CYS A 219 -7.65 24.78 5.71
C CYS A 219 -7.53 25.69 4.48
N GLY A 220 -8.41 25.54 3.48
CA GLY A 220 -8.42 26.34 2.25
C GLY A 220 -7.55 25.77 1.13
N PHE A 221 -7.13 24.49 1.23
CA PHE A 221 -6.29 23.84 0.23
C PHE A 221 -7.03 22.69 -0.43
N ARG A 222 -6.83 22.51 -1.73
CA ARG A 222 -7.36 21.36 -2.44
C ARG A 222 -6.54 20.11 -2.10
N PRO A 223 -7.15 19.01 -1.60
CA PRO A 223 -6.41 17.79 -1.34
C PRO A 223 -5.97 17.14 -2.66
N VAL A 224 -4.70 16.73 -2.73
CA VAL A 224 -4.11 16.09 -3.93
C VAL A 224 -3.26 14.90 -3.50
N LEU A 225 -3.61 13.71 -3.99
CA LEU A 225 -2.82 12.51 -3.81
C LEU A 225 -1.56 12.56 -4.70
N PRO A 226 -0.34 12.51 -4.15
CA PRO A 226 0.87 12.48 -4.94
C PRO A 226 1.19 11.08 -5.47
N THR A 227 1.97 11.02 -6.54
CA THR A 227 2.80 9.83 -6.84
C THR A 227 3.95 9.73 -5.82
N ILE A 228 4.66 8.61 -5.74
CA ILE A 228 5.85 8.48 -4.88
C ILE A 228 6.90 9.53 -5.29
N SER A 229 7.20 9.63 -6.60
CA SER A 229 8.17 10.62 -7.08
C SER A 229 7.72 12.05 -6.77
N GLY A 230 6.45 12.38 -7.04
CA GLY A 230 5.90 13.71 -6.74
C GLY A 230 5.89 14.02 -5.25
N TYR A 231 5.71 13.02 -4.39
CA TYR A 231 5.80 13.19 -2.94
C TYR A 231 7.23 13.49 -2.48
N LEU A 232 8.22 12.76 -3.00
CA LEU A 232 9.64 12.99 -2.69
C LEU A 232 10.10 14.38 -3.16
N GLU A 233 9.64 14.83 -4.33
CA GLU A 233 9.89 16.19 -4.83
C GLU A 233 9.32 17.24 -3.86
N ARG A 234 8.08 17.07 -3.39
CA ARG A 234 7.45 17.97 -2.40
C ARG A 234 8.24 18.03 -1.10
N LEU A 235 8.72 16.88 -0.59
CA LEU A 235 9.55 16.84 0.61
C LEU A 235 10.89 17.58 0.40
N GLY A 236 11.54 17.38 -0.75
CA GLY A 236 12.77 18.08 -1.10
C GLY A 236 12.59 19.60 -1.20
N GLN A 237 11.49 20.04 -1.81
CA GLN A 237 11.14 21.46 -1.88
C GLN A 237 10.88 22.06 -0.49
N ALA A 238 10.10 21.36 0.35
CA ALA A 238 9.82 21.82 1.71
C ALA A 238 11.08 21.95 2.57
N ALA A 239 12.00 20.99 2.46
CA ALA A 239 13.29 21.04 3.14
C ALA A 239 14.15 22.23 2.66
N ALA A 240 14.16 22.50 1.36
CA ALA A 240 14.89 23.64 0.78
C ALA A 240 14.29 24.98 1.24
N GLU A 241 12.96 25.09 1.35
CA GLU A 241 12.28 26.28 1.87
C GLU A 241 12.57 26.53 3.35
N GLN A 242 12.61 25.48 4.16
CA GLN A 242 13.00 25.58 5.57
C GLN A 242 14.44 26.07 5.73
N SER A 243 15.38 25.51 4.95
CA SER A 243 16.79 25.95 4.99
C SER A 243 16.98 27.40 4.56
N ARG A 244 16.13 27.94 3.66
CA ARG A 244 16.15 29.36 3.28
C ARG A 244 15.59 30.30 4.35
N TYR A 245 14.68 29.80 5.19
CA TYR A 245 14.06 30.58 6.26
C TYR A 245 14.86 30.52 7.57
N ASP A 246 15.80 29.56 7.68
CA ASP A 246 16.72 29.39 8.79
C ASP A 246 18.19 29.60 8.37
N PRO A 247 18.60 30.82 7.96
CA PRO A 247 19.98 31.09 7.55
C PRO A 247 20.97 31.17 8.75
N GLN A 248 20.52 30.87 9.98
CA GLN A 248 21.34 30.89 11.20
C GLN A 248 21.18 29.61 12.03
N GLY A 249 21.56 28.48 11.44
CA GLY A 249 21.90 27.27 12.18
C GLY A 249 23.41 27.07 12.21
N GLU A 250 24.12 27.93 12.97
CA GLU A 250 25.42 27.57 13.59
C GLU A 250 25.18 26.89 14.94
#